data_AF-A0A2V6XNW1-F1
#
_entry.id   AF-A0A2V6XNW1-F1
#
_cell.length_a   1.000
_cell.length_b   1.000
_cell.length_c   1.000
_cell.angle_alpha   90.00
_cell.angle_beta   90.00
_cell.angle_gamma   90.00
#
_symmetry.space_group_name_H-M   'P 1'
#
loop_
_entity.id
_entity.type
_entity.pdbx_description
1 polymer ?
#
loop_
_entity_poly.entity_id
_entity_poly.type
_entity_poly.pdbx_seq_one_letter_code
_entity_poly.pdbx_strand_id
1 'polypeptide(L)' 'RVQAAISMLRETRDKVSTVARRFGFYDGPHLALTLRRRGLGRPQDFRAS' A
#
# COMPACT_ATOMS: atom_id res chain seq x y z
N ARG A 1 -0.39 -10.22 -2.75
CA ARG A 1 -0.17 -8.79 -3.11
C ARG A 1 -0.51 -7.79 -2.01
N VAL A 2 -1.71 -7.80 -1.41
CA VAL A 2 -2.09 -6.79 -0.39
C VAL A 2 -1.19 -6.83 0.85
N GLN A 3 -0.99 -8.01 1.45
CA GLN A 3 -0.12 -8.14 2.62
C GLN A 3 1.34 -7.76 2.30
N ALA A 4 1.87 -8.20 1.15
CA ALA A 4 3.21 -7.82 0.71
C ALA A 4 3.36 -6.30 0.51
N ALA A 5 2.34 -5.63 -0.04
CA ALA A 5 2.33 -4.17 -0.16
C ALA A 5 2.31 -3.49 1.22
N ILE A 6 1.55 -4.02 2.18
CA ILE A 6 1.52 -3.52 3.56
C ILE A 6 2.89 -3.70 4.24
N SER A 7 3.50 -4.88 4.16
CA SER A 7 4.84 -5.12 4.70
C SER A 7 5.86 -4.15 4.11
N MET A 8 5.83 -3.97 2.79
CA MET A 8 6.77 -3.05 2.15
C MET A 8 6.53 -1.58 2.52
N LEU A 9 5.28 -1.17 2.76
CA LEU A 9 4.96 0.17 3.29
C LEU A 9 5.49 0.39 4.71
N ARG A 10 5.60 -0.68 5.51
CA ARG A 10 6.19 -0.65 6.86
C ARG A 10 7.71 -0.58 6.83
N GLU A 11 8.32 -1.31 5.90
CA GLU A 11 9.77 -1.48 5.81
C GLU A 11 10.47 -0.36 5.03
N THR A 12 9.76 0.34 4.14
CA THR A 12 10.36 1.30 3.21
C THR A 12 9.67 2.66 3.24
N ARG A 13 10.40 3.69 2.82
CA ARG A 13 9.85 5.03 2.58
C ARG A 13 9.39 5.24 1.13
N ASP A 14 9.41 4.20 0.30
CA ASP A 14 9.03 4.25 -1.11
C ASP A 14 7.64 4.85 -1.30
N LYS A 15 7.45 5.65 -2.36
CA LYS A 15 6.14 6.23 -2.67
C LYS A 15 5.08 5.12 -2.79
N VAL A 16 3.87 5.38 -2.28
CA VAL A 16 2.74 4.42 -2.34
C VAL A 16 2.48 3.95 -3.78
N SER A 17 2.63 4.83 -4.77
CA SER A 17 2.50 4.49 -6.20
C SER A 17 3.59 3.54 -6.70
N THR A 18 4.81 3.63 -6.16
CA THR A 18 5.90 2.68 -6.47
C THR A 18 5.60 1.31 -5.88
N VAL A 19 5.20 1.26 -4.61
CA VAL A 19 4.79 0.00 -3.95
C VAL A 19 3.59 -0.63 -4.66
N ALA A 20 2.59 0.17 -5.02
CA ALA A 20 1.41 -0.28 -5.76
C ALA A 20 1.80 -0.99 -7.07
N ARG A 21 2.59 -0.33 -7.93
CA ARG A 21 3.04 -0.91 -9.21
C ARG A 21 3.85 -2.18 -9.00
N ARG A 22 4.73 -2.22 -8.00
CA ARG A 22 5.57 -3.38 -7.68
C ARG A 22 4.74 -4.63 -7.34
N PHE A 23 3.58 -4.47 -6.73
CA PHE A 23 2.70 -5.58 -6.35
C PHE A 23 1.49 -5.78 -7.27
N GLY A 24 1.54 -5.22 -8.49
CA GLY A 24 0.52 -5.43 -9.52
C GLY A 24 -0.79 -4.67 -9.27
N PHE A 25 -0.71 -3.53 -8.58
CA PHE A 25 -1.78 -2.54 -8.56
C PHE A 25 -1.51 -1.48 -9.61
N TYR A 26 -2.56 -1.04 -10.31
CA TYR A 26 -2.50 0.04 -11.31
C TYR A 26 -1.76 1.29 -10.80
N ASP A 27 -2.15 1.80 -9.64
CA ASP A 27 -1.56 2.99 -9.01
C ASP A 27 -1.78 3.02 -7.49
N GLY A 28 -1.30 4.09 -6.84
CA GLY A 28 -1.49 4.31 -5.41
C GLY A 28 -2.97 4.36 -4.98
N PRO A 29 -3.84 5.12 -5.68
CA PRO A 29 -5.29 5.11 -5.44
C PRO A 29 -5.93 3.72 -5.51
N HIS A 30 -5.57 2.88 -6.48
CA HIS A 30 -6.11 1.52 -6.58
C HIS A 30 -5.68 0.64 -5.39
N LEU A 31 -4.44 0.79 -4.92
CA LEU A 31 -4.00 0.15 -3.68
C LEU A 31 -4.81 0.68 -2.47
N ALA A 32 -4.97 1.99 -2.33
CA ALA A 32 -5.73 2.60 -1.24
C ALA A 32 -7.20 2.15 -1.22
N LEU A 33 -7.85 2.10 -2.38
CA LEU A 33 -9.21 1.60 -2.53
C LEU A 33 -9.30 0.13 -2.13
N THR A 34 -8.32 -0.69 -2.52
CA THR A 34 -8.29 -2.11 -2.15
C THR A 34 -8.16 -2.29 -0.63
N LEU A 35 -7.32 -1.50 0.03
CA LEU A 35 -7.15 -1.54 1.49
C LEU A 35 -8.43 -1.10 2.22
N ARG A 36 -9.05 -0.01 1.76
CA ARG A 36 -10.32 0.49 2.33
C ARG A 36 -11.45 -0.53 2.18
N ARG A 37 -11.59 -1.16 1.02
CA ARG A 37 -12.59 -2.23 0.77
C ARG A 37 -12.41 -3.45 1.68
N ARG A 38 -11.20 -3.64 2.22
CA ARG A 38 -10.87 -4.73 3.16
C ARG A 38 -10.90 -4.29 4.62
N GLY A 39 -11.29 -3.04 4.92
CA GLY A 39 -11.31 -2.52 6.29
C GLY A 39 -9.91 -2.31 6.91
N LEU A 40 -8.86 -2.24 6.09
CA LEU A 40 -7.47 -2.19 6.58
C LEU A 40 -6.93 -0.77 6.81
N GLY A 41 -7.64 0.26 6.35
CA GLY A 41 -7.20 1.67 6.48
C GLY A 41 -6.53 2.23 5.22
N ARG A 42 -5.70 3.27 5.39
CA ARG A 42 -5.00 3.98 4.31
C ARG A 42 -3.56 3.48 4.18
N PRO A 43 -2.95 3.53 2.98
CA PRO A 43 -1.54 3.15 2.80
C PRO A 43 -0.57 3.88 3.74
N GLN A 44 -0.85 5.13 4.09
CA GLN A 44 -0.01 5.95 4.96
C GLN A 44 0.02 5.45 6.40
N ASP A 45 -1.06 4.82 6.87
CA ASP A 45 -1.20 4.33 8.25
C ASP A 45 -0.23 3.18 8.56
N PHE A 46 0.35 2.58 7.50
CA PHE A 46 1.32 1.49 7.62
C PHE A 46 2.77 1.97 7.66
N ARG A 47 3.05 3.26 7.50
CA ARG A 47 4.42 3.77 7.62
C ARG A 47 4.78 3.90 9.10
N ALA A 48 5.97 3.42 9.47
CA ALA A 48 6.56 3.78 10.75
C ALA A 48 6.85 5.29 10.73
N SER A 49 6.28 6.03 11.69
CA SER A 49 6.56 7.46 11.92
C SER A 49 8.05 7.71 12.10
#